data_AF-A0A7H4PRC5-F1
#
_entry.id   AF-A0A7H4PRC5-F1
#
_cell.length_a   1.000
_cell.length_b   1.000
_cell.length_c   1.000
_cell.angle_alpha   90.00
_cell.angle_beta   90.00
_cell.angle_gamma   90.00
#
_symmetry.space_group_name_H-M   'P 1'
#
loop_
_entity.id
_entity.type
_entity.pdbx_description
1 polymer ?
#
loop_
_entity_poly.entity_id
_entity_poly.type
_entity_poly.pdbx_seq_one_letter_code
_entity_poly.pdbx_strand_id
1 'polypeptide(L)'
;MDRRVLLRLKAIDALQRKESAQALYTYIESLPQNPAPISMKRMRDRLNLTSNVYTQNHTVRKAMEQLRDIGYLDYTEFKRGRADLL
;
A
#
# COMPACT_ATOMS: atom_id res chain seq x y z
N MET A 1 7.47 26.63 7.33
CA MET A 1 7.66 25.20 6.99
C MET A 1 6.36 24.67 6.42
N ASP A 2 6.43 23.91 5.33
CA ASP A 2 5.28 23.44 4.55
C ASP A 2 4.54 22.29 5.28
N ARG A 3 3.20 22.37 5.36
CA ARG A 3 2.34 21.39 6.03
C ARG A 3 2.53 19.98 5.45
N ARG A 4 2.79 19.85 4.14
CA ARG A 4 3.03 18.55 3.50
C ARG A 4 4.30 17.91 4.04
N VAL A 5 5.37 18.68 4.22
CA VAL A 5 6.65 18.18 4.74
C VAL A 5 6.46 17.59 6.15
N LEU A 6 5.69 18.26 7.01
CA LEU A 6 5.39 17.74 8.36
C LEU A 6 4.61 16.43 8.34
N LEU A 7 3.62 16.29 7.46
CA LEU A 7 2.86 15.04 7.30
C LEU A 7 3.76 13.90 6.81
N ARG A 8 4.65 14.17 5.85
CA ARG A 8 5.60 13.17 5.36
C ARG A 8 6.57 12.71 6.44
N LEU A 9 7.12 13.64 7.23
CA LEU A 9 8.03 13.31 8.32
C LEU A 9 7.35 12.45 9.39
N LYS A 10 6.11 12.78 9.76
CA LYS A 10 5.32 11.97 10.70
C LYS A 10 5.06 10.56 10.18
N ALA A 11 4.75 10.43 8.89
CA ALA A 11 4.52 9.12 8.27
C ALA A 11 5.82 8.28 8.25
N ILE A 12 6.96 8.88 7.91
CA ILE A 12 8.25 8.17 7.88
C ILE A 12 8.63 7.66 9.28
N ASP A 13 8.46 8.49 10.30
CA ASP A 13 8.73 8.13 11.70
C ASP A 13 7.82 6.98 12.17
N ALA A 14 6.52 7.07 11.88
CA ALA A 14 5.55 6.03 12.23
C ALA A 14 5.76 4.69 11.48
N LEU A 15 6.51 4.72 10.37
CA LEU A 15 6.85 3.57 9.54
C LEU A 15 8.28 3.05 9.76
N GLN A 16 8.98 3.50 10.80
CA GLN A 16 10.35 3.06 11.06
C GLN A 16 10.45 1.52 11.11
N ARG A 17 11.39 0.94 10.33
CA ARG A 17 11.60 -0.51 10.16
C ARG A 17 10.43 -1.27 9.50
N LYS A 18 9.48 -0.57 8.88
CA LYS A 18 8.37 -1.14 8.11
C LYS A 18 8.61 -0.95 6.61
N GLU A 19 9.69 -1.54 6.10
CA GLU A 19 10.20 -1.31 4.72
C GLU A 19 9.13 -1.48 3.63
N SER A 20 8.29 -2.52 3.70
CA SER A 20 7.22 -2.71 2.72
C SER A 20 6.19 -1.58 2.75
N ALA A 21 5.82 -1.10 3.94
CA ALA A 21 4.90 0.04 4.07
C ALA A 21 5.56 1.34 3.59
N GLN A 22 6.84 1.56 3.89
CA GLN A 22 7.59 2.73 3.40
C GLN A 22 7.69 2.73 1.86
N ALA A 23 7.95 1.56 1.25
CA ALA A 23 8.01 1.40 -0.18
C ALA A 23 6.66 1.64 -0.86
N LEU A 24 5.55 1.15 -0.27
CA LEU A 24 4.20 1.42 -0.75
C LEU A 24 3.77 2.88 -0.54
N TYR A 25 4.12 3.50 0.58
CA TYR A 25 3.88 4.93 0.83
C TYR A 25 4.53 5.79 -0.27
N THR A 26 5.83 5.57 -0.51
CA THR A 26 6.58 6.32 -1.53
C THR A 26 6.01 6.09 -2.92
N TYR A 27 5.61 4.85 -3.21
CA TYR A 27 4.95 4.50 -4.46
C TYR A 27 3.64 5.27 -4.65
N ILE A 28 2.75 5.25 -3.65
CA ILE A 28 1.45 5.93 -3.72
C ILE A 28 1.63 7.44 -3.89
N GLU A 29 2.56 8.07 -3.14
CA GLU A 29 2.88 9.50 -3.28
C GLU A 29 3.44 9.87 -4.67
N SER A 30 4.04 8.91 -5.38
CA SER A 30 4.58 9.12 -6.73
C SER A 30 3.52 8.99 -7.84
N LEU A 31 2.34 8.48 -7.52
CA LEU A 31 1.26 8.32 -8.49
C LEU A 31 0.58 9.66 -8.79
N PRO A 32 0.01 9.84 -10.00
CA PRO A 32 -0.81 11.00 -10.29
C PRO A 32 -2.05 11.05 -9.38
N GLN A 33 -2.68 12.23 -9.32
CA GLN A 33 -3.85 12.45 -8.49
C GLN A 33 -4.99 11.48 -8.88
N ASN A 34 -5.59 10.83 -7.87
CA ASN A 34 -6.62 9.78 -8.01
C ASN A 34 -6.19 8.52 -8.81
N PRO A 35 -5.20 7.75 -8.34
CA PRO A 35 -4.66 6.60 -9.06
C PRO A 35 -5.45 5.30 -8.86
N ALA A 36 -6.58 5.35 -8.16
CA ALA A 36 -7.38 4.18 -7.84
C ALA A 36 -8.20 3.71 -9.07
N PRO A 37 -8.37 2.37 -9.26
CA PRO A 37 -7.89 1.27 -8.42
C PRO A 37 -6.45 0.81 -8.74
N ILE A 38 -5.67 0.51 -7.69
CA ILE A 38 -4.32 -0.08 -7.81
C ILE A 38 -4.43 -1.61 -7.66
N SER A 39 -3.91 -2.36 -8.62
CA SER A 39 -3.99 -3.83 -8.57
C SER A 39 -2.98 -4.42 -7.57
N MET A 40 -3.36 -5.55 -6.97
CA MET A 40 -2.46 -6.35 -6.11
C MET A 40 -1.15 -6.72 -6.82
N LYS A 41 -1.22 -6.99 -8.14
CA LYS A 41 -0.02 -7.25 -8.96
C LYS A 41 0.94 -6.06 -8.93
N ARG A 42 0.47 -4.83 -9.19
CA ARG A 42 1.33 -3.63 -9.18
C ARG A 42 2.00 -3.41 -7.83
N MET A 43 1.28 -3.68 -6.74
CA MET A 43 1.86 -3.58 -5.39
C MET A 43 2.94 -4.63 -5.14
N ARG A 44 2.74 -5.88 -5.58
CA ARG A 44 3.76 -6.94 -5.49
C ARG A 44 5.00 -6.61 -6.33
N ASP A 45 4.78 -6.16 -7.57
CA ASP A 45 5.86 -5.75 -8.48
C ASP A 45 6.68 -4.60 -7.86
N ARG A 46 6.01 -3.63 -7.22
CA ARG A 46 6.69 -2.53 -6.52
C ARG A 46 7.54 -3.00 -5.35
N LEU A 47 7.08 -4.00 -4.61
CA LEU A 47 7.82 -4.58 -3.48
C LEU A 47 8.89 -5.57 -3.92
N ASN A 48 9.02 -5.85 -5.23
CA ASN A 48 9.96 -6.79 -5.81
C ASN A 48 9.98 -8.15 -5.09
N LEU A 49 8.79 -8.66 -4.74
CA LEU A 49 8.67 -9.90 -3.97
C LEU A 49 8.89 -11.12 -4.87
N THR A 50 9.60 -12.12 -4.36
CA THR A 50 9.96 -13.35 -5.09
C THR A 50 9.32 -14.62 -4.51
N SER A 51 8.62 -14.51 -3.38
CA SER A 51 7.93 -15.63 -2.74
C SER A 51 6.67 -16.07 -3.51
N ASN A 52 5.97 -17.10 -3.07
CA ASN A 52 4.71 -17.49 -3.70
C ASN A 52 3.63 -16.37 -3.59
N VAL A 53 2.69 -16.34 -4.53
CA VAL A 53 1.67 -15.27 -4.62
C VAL A 53 0.87 -15.08 -3.34
N TYR A 54 0.57 -16.16 -2.61
CA TYR A 54 -0.16 -16.06 -1.34
C TYR A 54 0.63 -15.28 -0.29
N THR A 55 1.89 -15.64 -0.07
CA THR A 55 2.79 -14.91 0.84
C THR A 55 3.00 -13.47 0.37
N GLN A 56 3.16 -13.24 -0.93
CA GLN A 56 3.29 -11.88 -1.46
C GLN A 56 2.04 -11.03 -1.17
N ASN A 57 0.84 -11.57 -1.39
CA ASN A 57 -0.42 -10.89 -1.09
C ASN A 57 -0.54 -10.58 0.41
N HIS A 58 -0.10 -11.50 1.28
CA HIS A 58 -0.08 -11.27 2.72
C HIS A 58 0.85 -10.10 3.11
N THR A 59 2.05 -10.05 2.54
CA THR A 59 2.98 -8.92 2.74
C THR A 59 2.37 -7.59 2.29
N VAL A 60 1.73 -7.55 1.12
CA VAL A 60 1.06 -6.34 0.63
C VAL A 60 -0.05 -5.89 1.59
N ARG A 61 -0.93 -6.81 2.02
CA ARG A 61 -2.02 -6.48 2.96
C ARG A 61 -1.50 -5.93 4.27
N LYS A 62 -0.50 -6.57 4.87
CA LYS A 62 0.14 -6.10 6.10
C LYS A 62 0.72 -4.69 5.94
N ALA A 63 1.35 -4.40 4.81
CA ALA A 63 1.87 -3.07 4.52
C ALA A 63 0.76 -2.03 4.36
N MET A 64 -0.35 -2.37 3.69
CA MET A 64 -1.52 -1.50 3.54
C MET A 64 -2.23 -1.24 4.87
N GLU A 65 -2.34 -2.26 5.74
CA GLU A 65 -2.86 -2.11 7.11
C GLU A 65 -1.99 -1.16 7.93
N GLN A 66 -0.66 -1.30 7.87
CA GLN A 66 0.25 -0.38 8.55
C GLN A 66 0.09 1.08 8.09
N LEU A 67 -0.24 1.31 6.82
CA LEU A 67 -0.54 2.64 6.31
C LEU A 67 -1.89 3.17 6.81
N ARG A 68 -2.89 2.31 6.93
CA ARG A 68 -4.19 2.66 7.54
C ARG A 68 -4.04 2.98 9.03
N ASP A 69 -3.27 2.19 9.77
CA ASP A 69 -3.08 2.34 11.22
C ASP A 69 -2.42 3.67 11.60
N ILE A 70 -1.56 4.21 10.73
CA ILE A 70 -0.95 5.54 10.91
C ILE A 70 -1.83 6.68 10.38
N GLY A 71 -3.04 6.38 9.89
CA GLY A 71 -3.97 7.34 9.33
C GLY A 71 -3.56 7.93 7.99
N TYR A 72 -2.68 7.28 7.22
CA TYR A 72 -2.23 7.78 5.92
C TYR A 72 -3.29 7.63 4.84
N LEU A 73 -3.99 6.49 4.82
CA LEU A 73 -5.03 6.19 3.85
C LEU A 73 -6.15 5.36 4.47
N ASP A 74 -7.27 5.33 3.78
CA ASP A 74 -8.26 4.27 3.93
C ASP A 74 -8.39 3.53 2.60
N TYR A 75 -8.70 2.23 2.64
CA TYR A 75 -8.78 1.41 1.44
C TYR A 75 -9.82 0.29 1.57
N THR A 76 -10.30 -0.16 0.42
CA THR A 76 -11.09 -1.37 0.29
C THR A 76 -10.42 -2.30 -0.72
N GLU A 77 -10.32 -3.59 -0.40
CA GLU A 77 -9.84 -4.61 -1.33
C GLU A 77 -11.05 -5.30 -2.00
N PHE A 78 -11.11 -5.26 -3.33
CA PHE A 78 -12.11 -5.99 -4.11
C PHE A 78 -11.44 -7.18 -4.82
N LYS A 79 -12.00 -8.38 -4.65
CA LYS A 79 -11.63 -9.55 -5.45
C LYS A 79 -12.46 -9.55 -6.74
N ARG A 80 -11.80 -9.66 -7.89
CA ARG A 80 -12.48 -9.78 -9.18
C ARG A 80 -12.72 -11.28 -9.48
N GLY A 81 -13.97 -11.74 -9.35
CA GLY A 81 -14.46 -13.12 -9.61
C GLY A 81 -14.35 -14.05 -8.39
N ARG A 82 -15.32 -14.91 -8.03
CA ARG A 82 -16.52 -15.45 -8.71
C ARG A 82 -17.77 -14.56 -8.58
N ALA A 83 -18.34 -14.19 -9.72
CA ALA A 83 -19.80 -14.18 -9.81
C ALA A 83 -20.18 -15.65 -9.96
N ASP A 84 -20.76 -16.25 -8.92
CA ASP A 84 -21.51 -17.48 -9.11
C ASP A 84 -22.74 -17.07 -9.93
N LEU A 85 -22.73 -17.40 -11.22
CA LEU A 85 -23.90 -17.35 -12.07
C LEU A 85 -24.94 -18.29 -11.44
N LEU A 86 -25.96 -17.71 -10.81
CA LEU A 86 -27.24 -18.35 -10.52
C LEU A 86 -28.29 -17.71 -11.43
#